data_AF-A0A1I6XAM1-F1
#
_entry.id   AF-A0A1I6XAM1-F1
#
_cell.length_a   1.000
_cell.length_b   1.000
_cell.length_c   1.000
_cell.angle_alpha   90.00
_cell.angle_beta   90.00
_cell.angle_gamma   90.00
#
_symmetry.space_group_name_H-M   'P 1'
#
loop_
_entity.id
_entity.type
_entity.pdbx_description
1 polymer ?
#
loop_
_entity_poly.entity_id
_entity_poly.type
_entity_poly.pdbx_seq_one_letter_code
_entity_poly.pdbx_strand_id
1 'polypeptide(L)'
;MHFGFSYVGLIFMAMLFTPNIIWTKNQPQNYEKYACNENKILLLFERVGEVSVTCLMLIFKDLNFQGVNTWMVWFLLAAFLMVLYEIYWIRYFRSDKTMKDYYSSILGVPVAGATLPVVAVLLLAIYARNPILFAAGVILGIGHIGIHVNHYKEAMNEEVESYDPAFYQPVVKSSICNGEQVAGFKNIQTGEIEEVMLIRTPGDWETFKKRYNITGEIEKIY
;
A
#
# COMPACT_ATOMS: atom_id res chain seq x y z
N MET A 1 6.89 -25.84 -20.96
CA MET A 1 8.12 -25.04 -20.78
C MET A 1 8.96 -25.11 -22.03
N HIS A 2 8.72 -24.17 -22.92
CA HIS A 2 9.45 -24.01 -24.17
C HIS A 2 10.17 -22.67 -24.17
N PHE A 3 11.47 -22.70 -24.42
CA PHE A 3 12.27 -21.48 -24.59
C PHE A 3 11.86 -20.75 -25.87
N GLY A 4 11.79 -19.44 -25.78
CA GLY A 4 11.45 -18.53 -26.87
C GLY A 4 10.95 -17.20 -26.33
N PHE A 5 11.03 -16.15 -27.15
CA PHE A 5 10.68 -14.80 -26.73
C PHE A 5 9.19 -14.68 -26.34
N SER A 6 8.92 -14.07 -25.19
CA SER A 6 7.56 -13.70 -24.80
C SER A 6 7.26 -12.22 -25.03
N TYR A 7 6.40 -11.95 -26.00
CA TYR A 7 5.88 -10.59 -26.20
C TYR A 7 4.87 -10.20 -25.12
N VAL A 8 4.11 -11.18 -24.59
CA VAL A 8 3.21 -10.95 -23.45
C VAL A 8 4.01 -10.56 -22.21
N GLY A 9 5.07 -11.31 -21.92
CA GLY A 9 6.00 -11.00 -20.83
C GLY A 9 6.59 -9.59 -21.00
N LEU A 10 7.03 -9.24 -22.21
CA LEU A 10 7.53 -7.88 -22.48
C LEU A 10 6.46 -6.80 -22.21
N ILE A 11 5.21 -7.01 -22.63
CA ILE A 11 4.11 -6.06 -22.38
C ILE A 11 3.87 -5.88 -20.87
N PHE A 12 3.80 -6.99 -20.13
CA PHE A 12 3.63 -6.93 -18.67
C PHE A 12 4.82 -6.21 -18.00
N MET A 13 6.05 -6.46 -18.45
CA MET A 13 7.23 -5.75 -17.93
C MET A 13 7.18 -4.26 -18.25
N ALA A 14 6.73 -3.88 -19.44
CA ALA A 14 6.55 -2.48 -19.80
C ALA A 14 5.50 -1.80 -18.92
N MET A 15 4.37 -2.48 -18.67
CA MET A 15 3.34 -2.02 -17.73
C MET A 15 3.88 -1.88 -16.30
N LEU A 16 4.72 -2.80 -15.82
CA LEU A 16 5.33 -2.69 -14.49
C LEU A 16 6.36 -1.56 -14.40
N PHE A 17 7.25 -1.44 -15.38
CA PHE A 17 8.34 -0.47 -15.29
C PHE A 17 7.92 0.97 -15.60
N THR A 18 6.96 1.19 -16.49
CA THR A 18 6.55 2.55 -16.88
C THR A 18 6.13 3.41 -15.69
N PRO A 19 5.16 3.00 -14.85
CA PRO A 19 4.76 3.79 -13.69
C PRO A 19 5.86 3.83 -12.63
N ASN A 20 6.62 2.75 -12.42
CA ASN A 20 7.74 2.74 -11.48
C ASN A 20 8.84 3.75 -11.87
N ILE A 21 9.13 3.91 -13.15
CA ILE A 21 10.06 4.93 -13.65
C ILE A 21 9.48 6.33 -13.41
N ILE A 22 8.20 6.56 -13.69
CA ILE A 22 7.54 7.85 -13.42
C ILE A 22 7.55 8.18 -11.91
N TRP A 23 7.38 7.16 -11.08
CA TRP A 23 7.40 7.26 -9.62
C TRP A 23 8.73 7.75 -9.07
N THR A 24 9.87 7.45 -9.71
CA THR A 24 11.18 7.98 -9.27
C THR A 24 11.22 9.52 -9.17
N LYS A 25 10.37 10.22 -9.92
CA LYS A 25 10.24 11.69 -9.89
C LYS A 25 9.04 12.17 -9.07
N ASN A 26 8.20 11.26 -8.59
CA ASN A 26 6.92 11.53 -7.93
C ASN A 26 6.80 10.71 -6.65
N GLN A 27 7.89 10.54 -5.90
CA GLN A 27 7.90 9.77 -4.66
C GLN A 27 7.02 10.43 -3.59
N PRO A 28 6.48 9.64 -2.65
CA PRO A 28 5.66 10.21 -1.58
C PRO A 28 6.51 11.01 -0.59
N GLN A 29 5.88 11.97 0.08
CA GLN A 29 6.56 12.79 1.08
C GLN A 29 7.16 11.92 2.20
N ASN A 30 8.41 12.20 2.58
CA ASN A 30 9.17 11.50 3.62
C ASN A 30 9.42 9.99 3.36
N TYR A 31 9.35 9.54 2.11
CA TYR A 31 9.61 8.13 1.75
C TYR A 31 10.96 7.60 2.24
N GLU A 32 12.03 8.41 2.14
CA GLU A 32 13.40 8.02 2.51
C GLU A 32 13.52 7.56 3.96
N LYS A 33 12.71 8.12 4.87
CA LYS A 33 12.70 7.75 6.28
C LYS A 33 12.38 6.27 6.49
N TYR A 34 11.47 5.73 5.68
CA TYR A 34 10.99 4.35 5.79
C TYR A 34 11.89 3.37 5.02
N ALA A 35 12.47 3.81 3.90
CA ALA A 35 13.38 2.99 3.09
C ALA A 35 14.68 2.59 3.83
N CYS A 36 15.08 3.31 4.87
CA CYS A 36 16.30 3.01 5.62
C CYS A 36 16.21 1.78 6.54
N ASN A 37 15.01 1.33 6.91
CA ASN A 37 14.81 0.28 7.93
C ASN A 37 14.31 -1.06 7.35
N GLU A 38 14.76 -1.43 6.15
CA GLU A 38 14.31 -2.64 5.49
C GLU A 38 14.94 -3.92 6.09
N ASN A 39 14.11 -4.95 6.27
CA ASN A 39 14.60 -6.26 6.67
C ASN A 39 15.45 -6.88 5.55
N LYS A 40 16.73 -7.09 5.82
CA LYS A 40 17.72 -7.61 4.85
C LYS A 40 17.34 -8.95 4.22
N ILE A 41 16.64 -9.82 4.94
CA ILE A 41 16.20 -11.12 4.40
C ILE A 41 15.07 -10.92 3.39
N LEU A 42 14.10 -10.06 3.70
CA LEU A 42 13.01 -9.75 2.77
C LEU A 42 13.54 -9.02 1.53
N LEU A 43 14.51 -8.12 1.71
CA LEU A 43 15.17 -7.44 0.61
C LEU A 43 15.91 -8.42 -0.30
N LEU A 44 16.60 -9.41 0.27
CA LEU A 44 17.23 -10.47 -0.53
C LEU A 44 16.19 -11.23 -1.37
N PHE A 45 15.06 -11.62 -0.76
CA PHE A 45 13.98 -12.29 -1.50
C PHE A 45 13.39 -11.41 -2.61
N GLU A 46 13.18 -10.12 -2.34
CA GLU A 46 12.73 -9.17 -3.35
C GLU A 46 13.71 -9.09 -4.51
N ARG A 47 15.00 -8.84 -4.26
CA ARG A 47 16.01 -8.70 -5.33
C ARG A 47 16.18 -9.97 -6.14
N VAL A 48 16.24 -11.13 -5.48
CA VAL A 48 16.30 -12.42 -6.17
C VAL A 48 15.04 -12.64 -6.99
N GLY A 49 13.88 -12.33 -6.43
CA GLY A 49 12.59 -12.42 -7.09
C GLY A 49 12.47 -11.52 -8.31
N GLU A 50 12.87 -10.25 -8.20
CA GLU A 50 12.82 -9.24 -9.27
C GLU A 50 13.64 -9.70 -10.47
N VAL A 51 14.90 -10.05 -10.24
CA VAL A 51 15.80 -10.52 -11.30
C VAL A 51 15.27 -11.81 -11.93
N SER A 52 14.82 -12.75 -11.11
CA SER A 52 14.31 -14.04 -11.60
C SER A 52 13.05 -13.86 -12.42
N VAL A 53 12.04 -13.14 -11.93
CA VAL A 53 10.78 -12.90 -12.65
C VAL A 53 11.02 -12.13 -13.93
N THR A 54 11.86 -11.08 -13.91
CA THR A 54 12.21 -10.28 -15.09
C THR A 54 12.81 -11.15 -16.20
N CYS A 55 13.77 -12.00 -15.85
CA CYS A 55 14.40 -12.92 -16.81
C CYS A 55 13.41 -13.97 -17.31
N LEU A 56 12.71 -14.66 -16.40
CA LEU A 56 11.83 -15.78 -16.73
C LEU A 56 10.62 -15.32 -17.56
N MET A 57 10.11 -14.10 -17.35
CA MET A 57 9.01 -13.54 -18.13
C MET A 57 9.36 -13.37 -19.62
N LEU A 58 10.63 -13.20 -19.98
CA LEU A 58 11.02 -12.93 -21.37
C LEU A 58 11.40 -14.19 -22.15
N ILE A 59 11.82 -15.26 -21.47
CA ILE A 59 12.44 -16.44 -22.11
C ILE A 59 11.48 -17.59 -22.43
N PHE A 60 10.24 -17.56 -21.93
CA PHE A 60 9.28 -18.64 -22.15
C PHE A 60 8.16 -18.21 -23.12
N LYS A 61 8.14 -18.81 -24.31
CA LYS A 61 7.09 -18.54 -25.30
C LYS A 61 5.70 -19.02 -24.86
N ASP A 62 5.63 -19.90 -23.86
CA ASP A 62 4.39 -20.42 -23.28
C ASP A 62 3.54 -19.33 -22.61
N LEU A 63 4.13 -18.17 -22.30
CA LEU A 63 3.42 -17.01 -21.78
C LEU A 63 2.62 -16.29 -22.88
N ASN A 64 2.96 -16.51 -24.15
CA ASN A 64 2.26 -15.91 -25.28
C ASN A 64 0.88 -16.52 -25.46
N PHE A 65 0.04 -15.85 -26.25
CA PHE A 65 -1.30 -16.32 -26.54
C PHE A 65 -1.27 -17.68 -27.24
N GLN A 66 -1.81 -18.71 -26.58
CA GLN A 66 -1.85 -20.09 -27.07
C GLN A 66 -3.18 -20.46 -27.77
N GLY A 67 -4.00 -19.46 -28.12
CA GLY A 67 -5.37 -19.69 -28.63
C GLY A 67 -6.42 -19.68 -27.52
N VAL A 68 -7.68 -19.82 -27.92
CA VAL A 68 -8.83 -19.83 -27.00
C VAL A 68 -8.99 -21.22 -26.39
N ASN A 69 -8.74 -21.32 -25.08
CA ASN A 69 -8.91 -22.54 -24.29
C ASN A 69 -9.39 -22.20 -22.88
N THR A 70 -9.76 -23.20 -22.07
CA THR A 70 -10.21 -22.98 -20.68
C THR A 70 -9.15 -22.32 -19.79
N TRP A 71 -7.86 -22.48 -20.14
CA TRP A 71 -6.75 -21.86 -19.39
C TRP A 71 -6.64 -20.35 -19.63
N MET A 72 -7.23 -19.83 -20.72
CA MET A 72 -7.27 -18.40 -21.03
C MET A 72 -7.91 -17.56 -19.92
N VAL A 73 -8.78 -18.14 -19.08
CA VAL A 73 -9.34 -17.46 -17.91
C VAL A 73 -8.23 -16.92 -17.00
N TRP A 74 -7.17 -17.69 -16.76
CA TRP A 74 -6.03 -17.26 -15.94
C TRP A 74 -5.28 -16.08 -16.56
N PHE A 75 -5.10 -16.11 -17.88
CA PHE A 75 -4.51 -15.01 -18.63
C PHE A 75 -5.37 -13.73 -18.54
N LEU A 76 -6.69 -13.86 -18.72
CA LEU A 76 -7.61 -12.72 -18.63
C LEU A 76 -7.64 -12.13 -17.22
N LEU A 77 -7.62 -12.97 -16.18
CA LEU A 77 -7.52 -12.50 -14.79
C LEU A 77 -6.19 -11.78 -14.54
N ALA A 78 -5.06 -12.32 -15.02
CA ALA A 78 -3.76 -11.65 -14.91
C ALA A 78 -3.77 -10.28 -15.61
N ALA A 79 -4.30 -10.20 -16.83
CA ALA A 79 -4.43 -8.95 -17.57
C ALA A 79 -5.34 -7.95 -16.86
N PHE A 80 -6.45 -8.40 -16.29
CA PHE A 80 -7.35 -7.57 -15.49
C PHE A 80 -6.65 -6.97 -14.26
N LEU A 81 -5.86 -7.77 -13.53
CA LEU A 81 -5.08 -7.27 -12.38
C LEU A 81 -4.03 -6.23 -12.82
N MET A 82 -3.38 -6.43 -13.97
CA MET A 82 -2.46 -5.44 -14.52
C MET A 82 -3.16 -4.13 -14.89
N VAL A 83 -4.39 -4.18 -15.42
CA VAL A 83 -5.17 -2.96 -15.67
C VAL A 83 -5.52 -2.25 -14.36
N LEU A 84 -5.92 -2.99 -13.32
CA LEU A 84 -6.16 -2.41 -12.00
C LEU A 84 -4.90 -1.75 -11.40
N TYR A 85 -3.73 -2.35 -11.64
CA TYR A 85 -2.44 -1.80 -11.26
C TYR A 85 -2.12 -0.48 -12.00
N GLU A 86 -2.45 -0.36 -13.28
CA GLU A 86 -2.30 0.92 -13.98
C GLU A 86 -3.28 1.99 -13.45
N ILE A 87 -4.52 1.59 -13.18
CA ILE A 87 -5.53 2.48 -12.57
C ILE A 87 -5.06 2.95 -11.19
N TYR A 88 -4.45 2.05 -10.42
CA TYR A 88 -3.82 2.39 -9.14
C TYR A 88 -2.79 3.50 -9.28
N TRP A 89 -1.87 3.37 -10.23
CA TRP A 89 -0.86 4.37 -10.47
C TRP A 89 -1.42 5.70 -10.93
N ILE A 90 -2.40 5.68 -11.83
CA ILE A 90 -3.09 6.91 -12.26
C ILE A 90 -3.73 7.62 -11.07
N ARG A 91 -4.37 6.87 -10.16
CA ARG A 91 -4.95 7.41 -8.94
C ARG A 91 -3.88 8.02 -8.04
N TYR A 92 -2.77 7.31 -7.83
CA TYR A 92 -1.65 7.79 -7.03
C TYR A 92 -1.04 9.08 -7.61
N PHE A 93 -0.73 9.13 -8.91
CA PHE A 93 -0.09 10.29 -9.52
C PHE A 93 -0.98 11.54 -9.55
N ARG A 94 -2.31 11.39 -9.45
CA ARG A 94 -3.27 12.47 -9.33
C ARG A 94 -3.53 12.93 -7.89
N SER A 95 -3.05 12.18 -6.90
CA SER A 95 -3.21 12.50 -5.48
C SER A 95 -2.18 13.53 -5.00
N ASP A 96 -2.26 13.88 -3.72
CA ASP A 96 -1.28 14.72 -3.02
C ASP A 96 0.05 13.98 -2.76
N LYS A 97 0.14 12.69 -3.15
CA LYS A 97 1.32 11.83 -3.04
C LYS A 97 1.76 11.66 -1.58
N THR A 98 0.80 11.45 -0.70
CA THR A 98 1.09 11.10 0.70
C THR A 98 1.42 9.61 0.82
N MET A 99 1.97 9.20 1.97
CA MET A 99 2.18 7.76 2.27
C MET A 99 0.87 6.98 2.29
N LYS A 100 -0.26 7.62 2.67
CA LYS A 100 -1.60 7.02 2.60
C LYS A 100 -2.02 6.75 1.16
N ASP A 101 -1.79 7.72 0.27
CA ASP A 101 -2.10 7.55 -1.14
C ASP A 101 -1.25 6.44 -1.76
N TYR A 102 0.03 6.38 -1.39
CA TYR A 102 0.99 5.39 -1.88
C TYR A 102 0.74 3.96 -1.39
N TYR A 103 -0.01 3.78 -0.31
CA TYR A 103 -0.41 2.46 0.20
C TYR A 103 -1.92 2.23 0.17
N SER A 104 -2.63 3.07 -0.58
CA SER A 104 -4.09 2.99 -0.69
C SER A 104 -4.54 1.65 -1.27
N SER A 105 -5.64 1.11 -0.76
CA SER A 105 -6.18 -0.16 -1.27
C SER A 105 -6.99 0.04 -2.56
N ILE A 106 -7.08 -1.02 -3.36
CA ILE A 106 -8.02 -1.13 -4.49
C ILE A 106 -8.80 -2.41 -4.32
N LEU A 107 -10.14 -2.33 -4.37
CA LEU A 107 -11.04 -3.48 -4.20
C LEU A 107 -10.75 -4.28 -2.92
N GLY A 108 -10.35 -3.59 -1.84
CA GLY A 108 -9.99 -4.23 -0.56
C GLY A 108 -8.62 -4.92 -0.53
N VAL A 109 -7.86 -4.91 -1.63
CA VAL A 109 -6.49 -5.45 -1.66
C VAL A 109 -5.55 -4.47 -0.95
N PRO A 110 -4.92 -4.87 0.17
CA PRO A 110 -3.96 -4.03 0.87
C PRO A 110 -2.69 -3.87 0.04
N VAL A 111 -2.04 -2.71 0.14
CA VAL A 111 -0.77 -2.43 -0.56
C VAL A 111 -0.90 -2.75 -2.05
N ALA A 112 -1.95 -2.20 -2.69
CA ALA A 112 -2.38 -2.63 -4.02
C ALA A 112 -1.27 -2.51 -5.08
N GLY A 113 -0.41 -1.49 -4.97
CA GLY A 113 0.75 -1.31 -5.85
C GLY A 113 1.75 -2.47 -5.83
N ALA A 114 1.93 -3.16 -4.69
CA ALA A 114 2.85 -4.30 -4.58
C ALA A 114 2.14 -5.64 -4.84
N THR A 115 0.91 -5.78 -4.35
CA THR A 115 0.18 -7.05 -4.38
C THR A 115 -0.34 -7.39 -5.78
N LEU A 116 -0.91 -6.42 -6.51
CA LEU A 116 -1.53 -6.68 -7.81
C LEU A 116 -0.53 -7.25 -8.86
N PRO A 117 0.68 -6.68 -9.04
CA PRO A 117 1.71 -7.24 -9.91
C PRO A 117 2.09 -8.69 -9.61
N VAL A 118 2.34 -8.98 -8.33
CA VAL A 118 2.79 -10.31 -7.90
C VAL A 118 1.73 -11.35 -8.20
N VAL A 119 0.47 -11.06 -7.87
CA VAL A 119 -0.64 -11.97 -8.18
C VAL A 119 -0.83 -12.12 -9.68
N ALA A 120 -0.69 -11.04 -10.47
CA ALA A 120 -0.76 -11.11 -11.92
C ALA A 120 0.32 -12.03 -12.51
N VAL A 121 1.56 -11.95 -12.02
CA VAL A 121 2.66 -12.84 -12.43
C VAL A 121 2.38 -14.30 -12.06
N LEU A 122 1.87 -14.56 -10.86
CA LEU A 122 1.51 -15.92 -10.42
C LEU A 122 0.39 -16.53 -11.30
N LEU A 123 -0.64 -15.76 -11.61
CA LEU A 123 -1.71 -16.19 -12.52
C LEU A 123 -1.18 -16.45 -13.93
N LEU A 124 -0.26 -15.61 -14.41
CA LEU A 124 0.39 -15.78 -15.71
C LEU A 124 1.28 -17.03 -15.73
N ALA A 125 1.95 -17.35 -14.62
CA ALA A 125 2.72 -18.58 -14.47
C ALA A 125 1.82 -19.83 -14.50
N ILE A 126 0.65 -19.77 -13.87
CA ILE A 126 -0.38 -20.83 -13.93
C ILE A 126 -0.88 -21.00 -15.37
N TYR A 127 -1.17 -19.89 -16.06
CA TYR A 127 -1.57 -19.90 -17.48
C TYR A 127 -0.54 -20.63 -18.35
N ALA A 128 0.73 -20.27 -18.21
CA ALA A 128 1.84 -20.87 -18.96
C ALA A 128 2.24 -22.27 -18.46
N ARG A 129 1.62 -22.77 -17.39
CA ARG A 129 1.98 -24.02 -16.70
C ARG A 129 3.47 -24.09 -16.37
N ASN A 130 4.01 -22.97 -15.88
CA ASN A 130 5.43 -22.79 -15.62
C ASN A 130 5.73 -22.78 -14.11
N PRO A 131 6.14 -23.91 -13.52
CA PRO A 131 6.41 -24.00 -12.09
C PRO A 131 7.62 -23.17 -11.65
N ILE A 132 8.58 -22.91 -12.56
CA ILE A 132 9.79 -22.12 -12.25
C ILE A 132 9.42 -20.64 -12.08
N LEU A 133 8.64 -20.09 -13.02
CA LEU A 133 8.13 -18.72 -12.90
C LEU A 133 7.20 -18.57 -11.70
N PHE A 134 6.40 -19.59 -11.40
CA PHE A 134 5.53 -19.58 -10.22
C PHE A 134 6.35 -19.49 -8.93
N ALA A 135 7.38 -20.33 -8.78
CA ALA A 135 8.27 -20.28 -7.61
C ALA A 135 8.99 -18.94 -7.49
N ALA A 136 9.49 -18.38 -8.59
CA ALA A 136 10.09 -17.05 -8.61
C ALA A 136 9.10 -15.94 -8.19
N GLY A 137 7.85 -16.02 -8.66
CA GLY A 137 6.78 -15.10 -8.25
C GLY A 137 6.44 -15.20 -6.77
N VAL A 138 6.47 -16.40 -6.19
CA VAL A 138 6.27 -16.59 -4.73
C VAL A 138 7.42 -15.98 -3.94
N ILE A 139 8.66 -16.19 -4.36
CA ILE A 139 9.85 -15.60 -3.72
C ILE A 139 9.76 -14.07 -3.76
N LEU A 140 9.45 -13.50 -4.93
CA LEU A 140 9.22 -12.06 -5.07
C LEU A 140 8.10 -11.58 -4.15
N GLY A 141 6.97 -12.29 -4.11
CA GLY A 141 5.82 -11.94 -3.28
C GLY A 141 6.15 -11.88 -1.79
N ILE A 142 6.91 -12.85 -1.27
CA ILE A 142 7.33 -12.88 0.15
C ILE A 142 8.20 -11.66 0.48
N GLY A 143 9.16 -11.33 -0.39
CA GLY A 143 10.05 -10.18 -0.19
C GLY A 143 9.32 -8.83 -0.37
N HIS A 144 8.83 -8.59 -1.59
CA HIS A 144 8.25 -7.33 -2.02
C HIS A 144 7.03 -6.93 -1.19
N ILE A 145 6.01 -7.80 -1.08
CA ILE A 145 4.80 -7.49 -0.30
C ILE A 145 5.16 -7.36 1.19
N GLY A 146 6.07 -8.19 1.70
CA GLY A 146 6.52 -8.13 3.09
C GLY A 146 7.13 -6.79 3.46
N ILE A 147 8.04 -6.26 2.63
CA ILE A 147 8.65 -4.93 2.83
C ILE A 147 7.58 -3.84 2.79
N HIS A 148 6.74 -3.84 1.76
CA HIS A 148 5.74 -2.78 1.61
C HIS A 148 4.66 -2.82 2.72
N VAL A 149 4.32 -3.98 3.26
CA VAL A 149 3.44 -4.10 4.43
C VAL A 149 4.11 -3.54 5.69
N ASN A 150 5.41 -3.76 5.88
CA ASN A 150 6.14 -3.19 7.02
C ASN A 150 6.18 -1.66 6.94
N HIS A 151 6.54 -1.11 5.77
CA HIS A 151 6.51 0.35 5.56
C HIS A 151 5.12 0.95 5.75
N TYR A 152 4.07 0.25 5.28
CA TYR A 152 2.71 0.67 5.54
C TYR A 152 2.41 0.74 7.04
N LYS A 153 2.79 -0.28 7.81
CA LYS A 153 2.59 -0.29 9.26
C LYS A 153 3.37 0.80 9.97
N GLU A 154 4.64 1.01 9.61
CA GLU A 154 5.48 2.07 10.17
C GLU A 154 4.88 3.45 9.87
N ALA A 155 4.50 3.70 8.62
CA ALA A 155 3.90 4.97 8.22
C ALA A 155 2.54 5.24 8.87
N MET A 156 1.73 4.21 9.12
CA MET A 156 0.46 4.37 9.82
C MET A 156 0.64 4.48 11.34
N ASN A 157 1.67 3.85 11.92
CA ASN A 157 1.95 3.90 13.37
C ASN A 157 2.60 5.22 13.79
N GLU A 158 3.45 5.83 12.96
CA GLU A 158 4.04 7.15 13.27
C GLU A 158 3.00 8.28 13.29
N GLU A 159 1.88 8.13 12.58
CA GLU A 159 0.75 9.05 12.73
C GLU A 159 -0.01 8.85 14.04
N VAL A 160 0.21 7.73 14.75
CA VAL A 160 -0.40 7.50 16.06
C VAL A 160 0.47 8.17 17.13
N GLU A 161 0.13 9.40 17.49
CA GLU A 161 0.73 10.07 18.63
C GLU A 161 0.26 9.40 19.93
N SER A 162 1.16 9.31 20.92
CA SER A 162 0.82 8.78 22.25
C SER A 162 0.55 9.91 23.23
N TYR A 163 -0.48 9.76 24.06
CA TYR A 163 -0.68 10.56 25.27
C TYR A 163 -0.59 9.64 26.49
N ASP A 164 -0.26 10.21 27.66
CA ASP A 164 -0.28 9.46 28.92
C ASP A 164 -1.69 9.49 29.54
N PRO A 165 -2.45 8.38 29.50
CA PRO A 165 -3.80 8.34 30.05
C PRO A 165 -3.85 8.49 31.58
N ALA A 166 -2.72 8.40 32.29
CA ALA A 166 -2.66 8.65 33.73
C ALA A 166 -2.75 10.14 34.07
N PHE A 167 -2.34 11.02 33.16
CA PHE A 167 -2.33 12.47 33.36
C PHE A 167 -3.29 13.22 32.45
N TYR A 168 -3.60 12.66 31.28
CA TYR A 168 -4.36 13.34 30.25
C TYR A 168 -5.58 12.53 29.82
N GLN A 169 -6.72 13.20 29.77
CA GLN A 169 -7.98 12.66 29.27
C GLN A 169 -8.32 13.32 27.93
N PRO A 170 -8.61 12.55 26.86
CA PRO A 170 -9.08 13.13 25.61
C PRO A 170 -10.46 13.75 25.81
N VAL A 171 -10.63 14.99 25.34
CA VAL A 171 -11.87 15.76 25.45
C VAL A 171 -12.16 16.52 24.16
N VAL A 172 -13.43 16.85 23.93
CA VAL A 172 -13.85 17.84 22.93
C VAL A 172 -14.44 19.03 23.63
N LYS A 173 -13.77 20.17 23.53
CA LYS A 173 -14.25 21.46 24.06
C LYS A 173 -15.15 22.12 23.03
N SER A 174 -16.36 22.46 23.42
CA SER A 174 -17.35 23.11 22.57
C SER A 174 -17.61 24.53 23.07
N SER A 175 -17.19 25.52 22.30
CA SER A 175 -17.43 26.92 22.61
C SER A 175 -18.92 27.23 22.63
N ILE A 176 -19.38 27.81 23.73
CA ILE A 176 -20.78 28.21 23.93
C ILE A 176 -21.16 29.40 23.03
N CYS A 177 -20.18 30.25 22.70
CA CYS A 177 -20.43 31.50 21.97
C CYS A 177 -20.62 31.30 20.46
N ASN A 178 -19.89 30.37 19.85
CA ASN A 178 -19.88 30.17 18.40
C ASN A 178 -20.09 28.71 17.97
N GLY A 179 -20.26 27.76 18.91
CA GLY A 179 -20.46 26.34 18.63
C GLY A 179 -19.22 25.61 18.12
N GLU A 180 -18.06 26.28 18.11
CA GLU A 180 -16.79 25.73 17.64
C GLU A 180 -16.34 24.57 18.53
N GLN A 181 -15.91 23.46 17.92
CA GLN A 181 -15.48 22.27 18.65
C GLN A 181 -14.00 22.02 18.42
N VAL A 182 -13.25 21.86 19.50
CA VAL A 182 -11.81 21.61 19.47
C VAL A 182 -11.52 20.34 20.25
N ALA A 183 -10.88 19.36 19.59
CA ALA A 183 -10.34 18.18 20.23
C ALA A 183 -9.02 18.51 20.92
N GLY A 184 -8.83 17.95 22.11
CA GLY A 184 -7.64 18.19 22.91
C GLY A 184 -7.52 17.22 24.07
N PHE A 185 -6.57 17.52 24.95
CA PHE A 185 -6.31 16.75 26.16
C PHE A 185 -6.50 17.62 27.39
N LYS A 186 -7.33 17.14 28.33
CA LYS A 186 -7.50 17.75 29.63
C LYS A 186 -6.53 17.09 30.60
N ASN A 187 -5.69 17.89 31.25
CA ASN A 187 -4.89 17.43 32.36
C ASN A 187 -5.80 17.09 33.55
N ILE A 188 -5.74 15.86 34.04
CA ILE A 188 -6.61 15.34 35.09
C ILE A 188 -6.34 16.04 36.45
N GLN A 189 -5.10 16.51 36.67
CA GLN A 189 -4.70 17.14 37.93
C GLN A 189 -5.00 18.64 37.96
N THR A 190 -4.65 19.37 36.89
CA THR A 190 -4.78 20.83 36.83
C THR A 190 -6.10 21.29 36.23
N GLY A 191 -6.76 20.43 35.44
CA GLY A 191 -7.95 20.78 34.66
C GLY A 191 -7.66 21.60 33.40
N GLU A 192 -6.40 21.93 33.14
CA GLU A 192 -5.96 22.68 31.95
C GLU A 192 -6.19 21.85 30.68
N ILE A 193 -6.54 22.52 29.58
CA ILE A 193 -6.88 21.88 28.30
C ILE A 193 -5.86 22.29 27.26
N GLU A 194 -5.15 21.30 26.73
CA GLU A 194 -4.29 21.46 25.56
C GLU A 194 -5.11 21.21 24.30
N GLU A 195 -5.32 22.27 23.52
CA GLU A 195 -6.09 22.24 22.27
C GLU A 195 -5.22 21.76 21.11
N VAL A 196 -5.64 20.67 20.45
CA VAL A 196 -4.83 19.97 19.43
C VAL A 196 -5.37 20.17 18.03
N MET A 197 -6.69 20.05 17.86
CA MET A 197 -7.30 20.00 16.53
C MET A 197 -8.71 20.59 16.53
N LEU A 198 -8.95 21.51 15.60
CA LEU A 198 -10.29 22.01 15.32
C LEU A 198 -11.13 20.96 14.60
N ILE A 199 -12.36 20.73 15.07
CA ILE A 199 -13.32 19.79 14.50
C ILE A 199 -14.34 20.58 13.69
N ARG A 200 -14.35 20.40 12.37
CA ARG A 200 -15.31 21.04 11.45
C ARG A 200 -16.31 20.05 10.88
N THR A 201 -15.90 18.80 10.75
CA THR A 201 -16.68 17.72 10.13
C THR A 201 -16.67 16.46 11.00
N PRO A 202 -17.65 15.56 10.83
CA PRO A 202 -17.63 14.26 11.50
C PRO A 202 -16.37 13.42 11.21
N GLY A 203 -15.75 13.62 10.03
CA GLY A 203 -14.49 12.94 9.67
C GLY A 203 -13.28 13.40 10.49
N ASP A 204 -13.30 14.64 10.98
CA ASP A 204 -12.24 15.17 11.86
C ASP A 204 -12.25 14.45 13.22
N TRP A 205 -13.43 14.02 13.66
CA TRP A 205 -13.63 13.26 14.89
C TRP A 205 -12.93 11.90 14.85
N GLU A 206 -13.17 11.16 13.77
CA GLU A 206 -12.52 9.87 13.52
C GLU A 206 -11.02 10.03 13.30
N THR A 207 -10.59 11.15 12.70
CA THR A 207 -9.17 11.47 12.52
C THR A 207 -8.46 11.66 13.85
N PHE A 208 -9.04 12.40 14.79
CA PHE A 208 -8.46 12.59 16.14
C PHE A 208 -8.41 11.27 16.92
N LYS A 209 -9.50 10.48 16.91
CA LYS A 209 -9.51 9.15 17.55
C LYS A 209 -8.44 8.23 16.99
N LYS A 210 -8.30 8.19 15.66
CA LYS A 210 -7.29 7.38 14.99
C LYS A 210 -5.87 7.86 15.30
N ARG A 211 -5.64 9.18 15.33
CA ARG A 211 -4.34 9.80 15.65
C ARG A 211 -3.84 9.44 17.05
N TYR A 212 -4.72 9.23 18.02
CA TYR A 212 -4.29 8.89 19.39
C TYR A 212 -4.70 7.48 19.83
N ASN A 213 -5.15 6.66 18.88
CA ASN A 213 -5.68 5.31 19.12
C ASN A 213 -6.73 5.26 20.26
N ILE A 214 -7.63 6.25 20.29
CA ILE A 214 -8.69 6.36 21.30
C ILE A 214 -9.83 5.43 20.91
N THR A 215 -10.03 4.36 21.67
CA THR A 215 -11.09 3.35 21.44
C THR A 215 -12.39 3.65 22.21
N GLY A 216 -12.36 4.60 23.15
CA GLY A 216 -13.52 5.00 23.97
C GLY A 216 -14.32 6.16 23.39
N GLU A 217 -15.42 6.50 24.06
CA GLU A 217 -16.11 7.77 23.84
C GLU A 217 -15.27 8.93 24.39
N ILE A 218 -15.23 10.03 23.63
CA ILE A 218 -14.53 11.25 24.04
C ILE A 218 -15.55 12.15 24.73
N GLU A 219 -15.24 12.56 25.95
CA GLU A 219 -16.10 13.45 26.73
C GLU A 219 -16.20 14.82 26.06
N LYS A 220 -17.43 15.32 25.90
CA LYS A 220 -17.67 16.67 25.39
C LYS A 220 -17.86 17.64 26.56
N ILE A 221 -17.01 18.65 26.61
CA ILE A 221 -16.98 19.69 27.64
C ILE A 221 -17.32 21.05 27.02
N TYR A 222 -17.81 21.97 27.82
CA TYR A 222 -18.28 23.31 27.40
C TYR A 222 -17.57 24.41 28.18
#